data_AF-A0A8C6PHW8-F1
#
_entry.id   AF-A0A8C6PHW8-F1
#
_cell.length_a   1.000
_cell.length_b   1.000
_cell.length_c   1.000
_cell.angle_alpha   90.00
_cell.angle_beta   90.00
_cell.angle_gamma   90.00
#
_symmetry.space_group_name_H-M   'P 1'
#
loop_
_entity.id
_entity.type
_entity.pdbx_description
1 polymer ?
#
loop_
_entity_poly.entity_id
_entity_poly.type
_entity_poly.pdbx_seq_one_letter_code
_entity_poly.pdbx_strand_id
1 'polypeptide(L)'
;MSFSLHNTLNSRSDGGFQIARWGALCCGLGLCNQHTLVLYVMVIIPWIFYRLYTLKELSFVGLISLGLSFLTGFLPYLYLPVSSYLNAARWSWGDQTTLSGLLNHLLRTEYGTFSLVNCVCVCVCVCLTVDSFRRCSSVTWLLTVMLLVYSLFFAWRANLDISRPLLLGVVERFWLQSDAVVCVLAGLGVSCCHTQLERRFGRGGVWSTISWVFTLALLARMVHTNQR
;
A
#
# COMPACT_ATOMS: atom_id res chain seq x y z
N MET A 1 37.83 -18.96 -6.04
CA MET A 1 36.40 -18.91 -6.40
C MET A 1 35.47 -18.90 -5.18
N SER A 2 35.67 -19.76 -4.17
CA SER A 2 34.81 -19.83 -2.96
C SER A 2 34.71 -18.51 -2.16
N PHE A 3 35.83 -17.79 -1.97
CA PHE A 3 35.86 -16.53 -1.19
C PHE A 3 35.07 -15.38 -1.84
N SER A 4 35.07 -15.29 -3.18
CA SER A 4 34.32 -14.27 -3.93
C SER A 4 32.81 -14.57 -3.94
N LEU A 5 32.43 -15.85 -3.96
CA LEU A 5 31.03 -16.28 -3.85
C LEU A 5 30.47 -16.01 -2.44
N HIS A 6 31.28 -16.20 -1.40
CA HIS A 6 30.89 -15.92 -0.01
C HIS A 6 30.64 -14.41 0.23
N ASN A 7 31.53 -13.53 -0.24
CA ASN A 7 31.34 -12.08 -0.12
C ASN A 7 30.13 -11.56 -0.91
N THR A 8 29.85 -12.12 -2.08
CA THR A 8 28.69 -11.71 -2.89
C THR A 8 27.37 -12.17 -2.29
N LEU A 9 27.33 -13.35 -1.66
CA LEU A 9 26.16 -13.81 -0.91
C LEU A 9 25.92 -12.95 0.34
N ASN A 10 26.97 -12.63 1.10
CA ASN A 10 26.86 -11.79 2.29
C ASN A 10 26.43 -10.35 1.96
N SER A 11 26.99 -9.76 0.90
CA SER A 11 26.58 -8.42 0.45
C SER A 11 25.12 -8.38 -0.02
N ARG A 12 24.63 -9.46 -0.63
CA ARG A 12 23.23 -9.57 -1.07
C ARG A 12 22.26 -9.73 0.10
N SER A 13 22.63 -10.45 1.15
CA SER A 13 21.83 -10.56 2.38
C SER A 13 21.79 -9.26 3.17
N ASP A 14 22.92 -8.56 3.26
CA ASP A 14 23.01 -7.29 3.97
C ASP A 14 22.09 -6.22 3.35
N GLY A 15 22.01 -6.18 2.02
CA GLY A 15 21.11 -5.27 1.30
C GLY A 15 19.62 -5.55 1.56
N GLY A 16 19.21 -6.83 1.59
CA GLY A 16 17.82 -7.22 1.86
C GLY A 16 17.38 -6.81 3.26
N PHE A 17 18.23 -7.03 4.26
CA PHE A 17 17.96 -6.66 5.64
C PHE A 17 17.92 -5.13 5.84
N GLN A 18 18.79 -4.38 5.15
CA GLN A 18 18.77 -2.91 5.18
C GLN A 18 17.47 -2.34 4.62
N ILE A 19 16.97 -2.90 3.50
CA ILE A 19 15.67 -2.51 2.92
C ILE A 19 14.53 -2.80 3.90
N ALA A 20 14.56 -3.95 4.59
CA ALA A 20 13.57 -4.29 5.60
C ALA A 20 13.56 -3.30 6.79
N ARG A 21 14.72 -2.81 7.22
CA ARG A 21 14.83 -1.78 8.29
C ARG A 21 14.24 -0.44 7.88
N TRP A 22 14.56 0.03 6.67
CA TRP A 22 13.94 1.25 6.13
C TRP A 22 12.43 1.06 5.96
N GLY A 23 12.00 -0.11 5.48
CA GLY A 23 10.58 -0.48 5.39
C GLY A 23 9.88 -0.43 6.75
N ALA A 24 10.49 -0.98 7.80
CA ALA A 24 9.96 -0.94 9.16
C ALA A 24 9.82 0.50 9.68
N LEU A 25 10.83 1.35 9.48
CA LEU A 25 10.77 2.77 9.83
C LEU A 25 9.64 3.50 9.09
N CYS A 26 9.55 3.31 7.77
CA CYS A 26 8.51 3.91 6.94
C CYS A 26 7.10 3.42 7.32
N CYS A 27 6.94 2.14 7.71
CA CYS A 27 5.67 1.63 8.20
C CYS A 27 5.25 2.31 9.50
N GLY A 28 6.19 2.53 10.43
CA GLY A 28 5.93 3.29 11.66
C GLY A 28 5.51 4.73 11.38
N LEU A 29 6.27 5.44 10.55
CA LEU A 29 5.95 6.82 10.14
C LEU A 29 4.60 6.91 9.40
N GLY A 30 4.31 5.95 8.52
CA GLY A 30 3.07 5.91 7.78
C GLY A 30 1.85 5.68 8.67
N LEU A 31 1.98 4.86 9.72
CA LEU A 31 0.93 4.65 10.73
C LEU A 31 0.68 5.90 11.58
N CYS A 32 1.67 6.79 11.71
CA CYS A 32 1.48 8.12 12.30
C CYS A 32 0.63 9.04 11.45
N ASN A 33 0.69 8.90 10.13
CA ASN A 33 -0.08 9.74 9.22
C ASN A 33 -1.49 9.18 8.98
N GLN A 34 -1.62 7.86 8.81
CA GLN A 34 -2.87 7.25 8.41
C GLN A 34 -3.06 5.85 8.99
N HIS A 35 -4.03 5.71 9.90
CA HIS A 35 -4.34 4.43 10.56
C HIS A 35 -4.80 3.33 9.61
N THR A 36 -5.44 3.65 8.46
CA THR A 36 -5.85 2.63 7.47
C THR A 36 -4.67 1.90 6.83
N LEU A 37 -3.44 2.44 6.96
CA LEU A 37 -2.20 1.75 6.56
C LEU A 37 -1.99 0.43 7.31
N VAL A 38 -2.58 0.25 8.48
CA VAL A 38 -2.46 -1.00 9.26
C VAL A 38 -2.88 -2.24 8.45
N LEU A 39 -3.86 -2.10 7.55
CA LEU A 39 -4.32 -3.18 6.68
C LEU A 39 -3.24 -3.67 5.73
N TYR A 40 -2.40 -2.75 5.25
CA TYR A 40 -1.24 -3.08 4.40
C TYR A 40 -0.12 -3.70 5.22
N VAL A 41 0.18 -3.10 6.38
CA VAL A 41 1.24 -3.57 7.28
C VAL A 41 0.97 -5.00 7.76
N MET A 42 -0.29 -5.36 8.06
CA MET A 42 -0.69 -6.71 8.46
C MET A 42 -0.43 -7.77 7.38
N VAL A 43 -0.41 -7.40 6.10
CA VAL A 43 -0.10 -8.33 5.00
C VAL A 43 1.41 -8.34 4.68
N ILE A 44 2.05 -7.17 4.71
CA ILE A 44 3.48 -7.01 4.39
C ILE A 44 4.37 -7.67 5.45
N ILE A 45 4.09 -7.46 6.74
CA ILE A 45 4.96 -7.92 7.83
C ILE A 45 5.14 -9.45 7.80
N PRO A 46 4.06 -10.27 7.78
CA PRO A 46 4.21 -11.73 7.70
C PRO A 46 4.97 -12.17 6.45
N TRP A 47 4.75 -11.51 5.32
CA TRP A 47 5.45 -11.82 4.08
C TRP A 47 6.95 -11.51 4.16
N ILE A 48 7.35 -10.37 4.72
CA ILE A 48 8.76 -10.02 4.95
C ILE A 48 9.41 -11.03 5.91
N PHE A 49 8.72 -11.39 7.00
CA PHE A 49 9.23 -12.39 7.95
C PHE A 49 9.41 -13.76 7.31
N TYR A 50 8.43 -14.22 6.52
CA TYR A 50 8.53 -15.45 5.77
C TYR A 50 9.74 -15.42 4.83
N ARG A 51 9.95 -14.32 4.10
CA ARG A 51 11.10 -14.16 3.20
C ARG A 51 12.45 -14.17 3.93
N LEU A 52 12.59 -13.42 5.02
CA LEU A 52 13.81 -13.39 5.83
C LEU A 52 14.09 -14.75 6.49
N TYR A 53 13.04 -15.47 6.91
CA TYR A 53 13.16 -16.81 7.46
C TYR A 53 13.62 -17.83 6.41
N THR A 54 13.00 -17.84 5.21
CA THR A 54 13.41 -18.74 4.12
C THR A 54 14.85 -18.47 3.66
N LEU A 55 15.29 -17.21 3.67
CA LEU A 55 16.66 -16.83 3.33
C LEU A 55 17.67 -17.07 4.46
N LYS A 56 17.21 -17.52 5.64
CA LYS A 56 18.02 -17.70 6.86
C LYS A 56 18.75 -16.43 7.32
N GLU A 57 18.22 -15.26 6.97
CA GLU A 57 18.75 -13.95 7.39
C GLU A 57 18.14 -13.49 8.72
N LEU A 58 17.14 -14.22 9.23
CA LEU A 58 16.44 -13.87 10.45
C LEU A 58 17.26 -14.24 11.69
N SER A 59 17.95 -13.26 12.27
CA SER A 59 18.61 -13.34 13.58
C SER A 59 17.76 -12.66 14.65
N PHE A 60 17.90 -13.08 15.92
CA PHE A 60 17.26 -12.43 17.06
C PHE A 60 17.64 -10.94 17.18
N VAL A 61 18.92 -10.62 16.93
CA VAL A 61 19.39 -9.22 16.89
C VAL A 61 18.73 -8.46 15.74
N GLY A 62 18.53 -9.14 14.60
CA GLY A 62 17.83 -8.58 13.45
C GLY A 62 16.37 -8.25 13.77
N LEU A 63 15.68 -9.14 14.48
CA LEU A 63 14.30 -8.94 14.94
C LEU A 63 14.18 -7.71 15.85
N ILE A 64 15.08 -7.58 16.84
CA ILE A 64 15.15 -6.41 17.71
C ILE A 64 15.41 -5.15 16.90
N SER A 65 16.34 -5.18 15.95
CA SER A 65 16.67 -4.03 15.11
C SER A 65 15.48 -3.57 14.25
N LEU A 66 14.71 -4.52 13.68
CA LEU A 66 13.48 -4.22 12.93
C LEU A 66 12.41 -3.62 13.84
N GLY A 67 12.20 -4.20 15.03
CA GLY A 67 11.26 -3.68 16.03
C GLY A 67 11.61 -2.27 16.49
N LEU A 68 12.88 -2.01 16.81
CA LEU A 68 13.36 -0.67 17.15
C LEU A 68 13.21 0.32 15.99
N SER A 69 13.50 -0.10 14.75
CA SER A 69 13.32 0.76 13.57
C SER A 69 11.84 1.12 13.38
N PHE A 70 10.92 0.17 13.57
CA PHE A 70 9.47 0.42 13.54
C PHE A 70 9.03 1.38 14.65
N LEU A 71 9.45 1.15 15.90
CA LEU A 71 9.15 2.02 17.04
C LEU A 71 9.72 3.43 16.87
N THR A 72 10.90 3.56 16.26
CA THR A 72 11.48 4.87 15.91
C THR A 72 10.59 5.62 14.92
N GLY A 73 9.89 4.90 14.03
CA GLY A 73 8.90 5.51 13.15
C GLY A 73 7.67 6.08 13.87
N PHE A 74 7.37 5.60 15.09
CA PHE A 74 6.29 6.12 15.94
C PHE A 74 6.67 7.37 16.72
N LEU A 75 7.92 7.84 16.62
CA LEU A 75 8.42 9.02 17.33
C LEU A 75 7.52 10.28 17.15
N PRO A 76 6.90 10.56 15.99
CA PRO A 76 5.96 11.67 15.85
C PRO A 76 4.76 11.60 16.81
N TYR A 77 4.31 10.42 17.24
CA TYR A 77 3.23 10.31 18.24
C TYR A 77 3.65 10.75 19.64
N LEU A 78 4.95 10.69 19.99
CA LEU A 78 5.45 11.21 21.27
C LEU A 78 5.34 12.74 21.35
N TYR A 79 5.23 13.43 20.22
CA TYR A 79 5.01 14.87 20.18
C TYR A 79 3.66 15.27 20.80
N LEU A 80 2.61 14.43 20.67
CA LEU A 80 1.29 14.72 21.22
C LEU A 80 1.26 14.81 22.76
N PRO A 81 1.72 13.80 23.54
CA PRO A 81 1.75 13.90 24.99
C PRO A 81 2.72 14.99 25.48
N VAL A 82 3.84 15.20 24.77
CA VAL A 82 4.80 16.27 25.11
C VAL A 82 4.19 17.67 24.89
N SER A 83 3.53 17.90 23.76
CA SER A 83 2.85 19.17 23.48
C SER A 83 1.64 19.43 24.38
N SER A 84 0.95 18.37 24.81
CA SER A 84 -0.11 18.44 25.83
C SER A 84 0.45 18.81 27.20
N TYR A 85 1.60 18.26 27.60
CA TYR A 85 2.26 18.61 28.86
C TYR A 85 2.79 20.06 28.85
N LEU A 86 3.22 20.54 27.68
CA LEU A 86 3.72 21.91 27.47
C LEU A 86 2.61 22.94 27.17
N ASN A 87 1.33 22.56 27.22
CA ASN A 87 0.18 23.44 26.95
C ASN A 87 0.23 24.19 25.60
N ALA A 88 0.76 23.55 24.55
CA ALA A 88 0.87 24.14 23.21
C ALA A 88 -0.35 23.85 22.30
N ALA A 89 -1.28 22.99 22.72
CA ALA A 89 -2.42 22.59 21.91
C ALA A 89 -3.64 23.51 22.14
N ARG A 90 -3.91 24.41 21.17
CA ARG A 90 -5.05 25.35 21.19
C ARG A 90 -6.43 24.71 20.88
N TRP A 91 -6.47 23.48 20.38
CA TRP A 91 -7.70 22.81 19.93
C TRP A 91 -7.60 21.30 20.16
N SER A 92 -8.33 20.79 21.16
CA SER A 92 -8.64 19.37 21.28
C SER A 92 -10.01 19.11 20.64
N TRP A 93 -10.09 18.14 19.73
CA TRP A 93 -11.36 17.72 19.15
C TRP A 93 -12.02 16.63 20.00
N GLY A 94 -13.16 16.97 20.61
CA GLY A 94 -14.10 16.03 21.21
C GLY A 94 -14.02 15.91 22.73
N ASP A 95 -15.18 15.74 23.37
CA ASP A 95 -15.34 15.29 24.74
C ASP A 95 -15.71 13.79 24.71
N GLN A 96 -14.81 12.92 25.17
CA GLN A 96 -14.96 11.44 25.14
C GLN A 96 -15.39 10.85 26.49
N THR A 97 -16.19 11.59 27.28
CA THR A 97 -16.62 11.17 28.62
C THR A 97 -17.60 9.99 28.68
N THR A 98 -17.99 9.37 27.56
CA THR A 98 -18.81 8.14 27.55
C THR A 98 -18.23 7.02 26.67
N LEU A 99 -18.10 5.82 27.25
CA LEU A 99 -17.57 4.61 26.59
C LEU A 99 -18.39 4.21 25.35
N SER A 100 -19.70 4.48 25.37
CA SER A 100 -20.59 4.25 24.23
C SER A 100 -20.34 5.23 23.09
N GLY A 101 -20.14 6.52 23.36
CA GLY A 101 -19.79 7.53 22.34
C GLY A 101 -18.39 7.31 21.75
N LEU A 102 -17.44 6.88 22.59
CA LEU A 102 -16.09 6.50 22.17
C LEU A 102 -16.11 5.26 21.27
N LEU A 103 -16.87 4.21 21.62
CA LEU A 103 -17.02 3.01 20.80
C LEU A 103 -17.83 3.30 19.52
N ASN A 104 -18.87 4.12 19.54
CA ASN A 104 -19.62 4.45 18.32
C ASN A 104 -18.80 5.34 17.36
N HIS A 105 -17.91 6.17 17.89
CA HIS A 105 -16.97 6.98 17.11
C HIS A 105 -15.76 6.18 16.60
N LEU A 106 -15.21 5.26 17.41
CA LEU A 106 -14.11 4.36 17.03
C LEU A 106 -14.57 3.24 16.09
N LEU A 107 -15.68 2.57 16.39
CA LEU A 107 -16.24 1.52 15.55
C LEU A 107 -17.04 2.07 14.38
N ARG A 108 -17.44 3.36 14.39
CA ARG A 108 -18.15 4.04 13.29
C ARG A 108 -19.33 3.20 12.79
N THR A 109 -20.10 2.70 13.75
CA THR A 109 -21.13 1.65 13.64
C THR A 109 -22.46 2.12 13.05
N GLU A 110 -22.63 3.43 12.81
CA GLU A 110 -23.82 4.05 12.20
C GLU A 110 -23.91 3.84 10.68
N TYR A 111 -23.00 3.06 10.10
CA TYR A 111 -22.90 2.89 8.66
C TYR A 111 -23.39 1.50 8.24
N GLY A 112 -24.71 1.36 8.05
CA GLY A 112 -25.37 0.15 7.56
C GLY A 112 -25.98 0.25 6.15
N THR A 113 -25.83 -0.86 5.41
CA THR A 113 -26.50 -1.33 4.17
C THR A 113 -25.73 -1.19 2.85
N PHE A 114 -25.28 -2.35 2.34
CA PHE A 114 -24.59 -2.58 1.08
C PHE A 114 -25.17 -1.80 -0.12
N SER A 115 -24.55 -0.69 -0.50
CA SER A 115 -24.75 -0.12 -1.83
C SER A 115 -23.51 0.66 -2.30
N LEU A 116 -23.14 0.39 -3.55
CA LEU A 116 -22.13 1.03 -4.41
C LEU A 116 -20.70 0.46 -4.50
N VAL A 117 -20.57 -0.52 -5.43
CA VAL A 117 -19.73 -0.55 -6.66
C VAL A 117 -18.31 0.05 -6.58
N ASN A 118 -17.26 -0.78 -6.71
CA ASN A 118 -16.58 -0.97 -7.99
C ASN A 118 -16.02 -2.39 -8.19
N CYS A 119 -16.86 -3.42 -8.02
CA CYS A 119 -16.49 -4.81 -8.34
C CYS A 119 -16.00 -4.98 -9.79
N VAL A 120 -16.42 -4.15 -10.74
CA VAL A 120 -15.98 -4.25 -12.15
C VAL A 120 -14.52 -3.84 -12.33
N CYS A 121 -14.05 -2.77 -11.67
CA CYS A 121 -12.64 -2.35 -11.78
C CYS A 121 -11.71 -3.33 -11.05
N VAL A 122 -12.13 -3.81 -9.88
CA VAL A 122 -11.40 -4.86 -9.13
C VAL A 122 -11.41 -6.17 -9.92
N CYS A 123 -12.53 -6.61 -10.48
CA CYS A 123 -12.60 -7.82 -11.30
C CYS A 123 -11.82 -7.69 -12.61
N VAL A 124 -11.82 -6.53 -13.29
CA VAL A 124 -11.02 -6.33 -14.51
C VAL A 124 -9.52 -6.27 -14.19
N CYS A 125 -9.11 -5.61 -13.10
CA CYS A 125 -7.73 -5.66 -12.62
C CYS A 125 -7.33 -7.08 -12.16
N VAL A 126 -8.21 -7.82 -11.51
CA VAL A 126 -8.02 -9.22 -11.13
C VAL A 126 -7.96 -10.13 -12.37
N CYS A 127 -8.84 -9.96 -13.36
CA CYS A 127 -8.85 -10.77 -14.58
C CYS A 127 -7.65 -10.49 -15.50
N LEU A 128 -7.20 -9.23 -15.62
CA LEU A 128 -5.98 -8.88 -16.35
C LEU A 128 -4.71 -9.35 -15.60
N THR A 129 -4.75 -9.37 -14.26
CA THR A 129 -3.67 -9.95 -13.47
C THR A 129 -3.69 -11.48 -13.49
N VAL A 130 -4.85 -12.15 -13.62
CA VAL A 130 -4.98 -13.62 -13.68
C VAL A 130 -4.32 -14.25 -14.93
N ASP A 131 -4.20 -13.53 -16.04
CA ASP A 131 -3.43 -14.01 -17.21
C ASP A 131 -1.93 -13.68 -17.11
N SER A 132 -1.58 -12.56 -16.45
CA SER A 132 -0.18 -12.24 -16.06
C SER A 132 0.33 -13.06 -14.86
N PHE A 133 -0.59 -13.68 -14.11
CA PHE A 133 -0.41 -14.41 -12.86
C PHE A 133 0.48 -15.63 -12.99
N ARG A 134 0.55 -16.21 -14.19
CA ARG A 134 1.38 -17.38 -14.46
C ARG A 134 2.86 -17.05 -14.62
N ARG A 135 3.27 -15.77 -14.62
CA ARG A 135 4.65 -15.39 -14.95
C ARG A 135 5.32 -14.39 -14.01
N CYS A 136 4.59 -13.78 -13.07
CA CYS A 136 5.12 -12.70 -12.21
C CYS A 136 5.44 -13.11 -10.76
N SER A 137 6.32 -12.30 -10.17
CA SER A 137 7.00 -12.46 -8.88
C SER A 137 6.07 -12.48 -7.66
N SER A 138 6.56 -13.02 -6.54
CA SER A 138 5.93 -13.01 -5.20
C SER A 138 5.40 -11.63 -4.77
N VAL A 139 5.98 -10.55 -5.31
CA VAL A 139 5.56 -9.16 -5.05
C VAL A 139 4.21 -8.80 -5.70
N THR A 140 3.92 -9.29 -6.91
CA THR A 140 2.63 -9.02 -7.58
C THR A 140 1.47 -9.66 -6.82
N TRP A 141 1.69 -10.87 -6.31
CA TRP A 141 0.74 -11.54 -5.44
C TRP A 141 0.52 -10.75 -4.14
N LEU A 142 1.59 -10.30 -3.49
CA LEU A 142 1.51 -9.48 -2.27
C LEU A 142 0.66 -8.23 -2.49
N LEU A 143 0.93 -7.45 -3.54
CA LEU A 143 0.19 -6.22 -3.87
C LEU A 143 -1.29 -6.49 -4.16
N THR A 144 -1.59 -7.62 -4.83
CA THR A 144 -2.97 -8.02 -5.11
C THR A 144 -3.72 -8.38 -3.83
N VAL A 145 -3.09 -9.14 -2.92
CA VAL A 145 -3.67 -9.47 -1.61
C VAL A 145 -3.91 -8.20 -0.79
N MET A 146 -2.94 -7.28 -0.77
CA MET A 146 -3.09 -5.98 -0.09
C MET A 146 -4.29 -5.19 -0.63
N LEU A 147 -4.42 -5.10 -1.96
CA LEU A 147 -5.54 -4.41 -2.60
C LEU A 147 -6.88 -5.08 -2.26
N LEU A 148 -6.95 -6.40 -2.27
CA LEU A 148 -8.17 -7.14 -1.93
C LEU A 148 -8.56 -6.93 -0.47
N VAL A 149 -7.64 -7.11 0.47
CA VAL A 149 -7.89 -6.91 1.90
C VAL A 149 -8.38 -5.48 2.18
N TYR A 150 -7.72 -4.49 1.58
CA TYR A 150 -8.12 -3.09 1.73
C TYR A 150 -9.48 -2.81 1.11
N SER A 151 -9.73 -3.29 -0.11
CA SER A 151 -11.01 -3.09 -0.80
C SER A 151 -12.16 -3.78 -0.07
N LEU A 152 -11.95 -4.98 0.47
CA LEU A 152 -12.95 -5.71 1.26
C LEU A 152 -13.24 -4.99 2.58
N PHE A 153 -12.20 -4.56 3.30
CA PHE A 153 -12.38 -3.79 4.53
C PHE A 153 -13.11 -2.47 4.25
N PHE A 154 -12.73 -1.76 3.19
CA PHE A 154 -13.36 -0.50 2.85
C PHE A 154 -14.79 -0.73 2.36
N ALA A 155 -15.06 -1.75 1.53
CA ALA A 155 -16.42 -2.10 1.12
C ALA A 155 -17.31 -2.51 2.32
N TRP A 156 -16.74 -3.19 3.31
CA TRP A 156 -17.43 -3.52 4.55
C TRP A 156 -17.75 -2.27 5.40
N ARG A 157 -16.90 -1.24 5.33
CA ARG A 157 -17.04 0.03 6.08
C ARG A 157 -17.70 1.16 5.28
N ALA A 158 -17.78 1.01 3.96
CA ALA A 158 -18.27 1.99 3.02
C ALA A 158 -19.79 1.99 3.08
N ASN A 159 -20.30 2.74 4.03
CA ASN A 159 -21.69 3.13 4.04
C ASN A 159 -21.78 4.63 4.30
N LEU A 160 -21.34 5.39 3.29
CA LEU A 160 -21.34 6.85 3.27
C LEU A 160 -22.26 7.30 2.13
N ASP A 161 -23.13 8.29 2.39
CA ASP A 161 -23.99 8.89 1.38
C ASP A 161 -23.16 9.72 0.38
N ILE A 162 -22.84 9.11 -0.76
CA ILE A 162 -22.02 9.68 -1.85
C ILE A 162 -22.72 10.88 -2.52
N SER A 163 -24.02 11.06 -2.31
CA SER A 163 -24.77 12.21 -2.83
C SER A 163 -24.29 13.53 -2.22
N ARG A 164 -23.61 13.48 -1.06
CA ARG A 164 -23.07 14.66 -0.39
C ARG A 164 -21.60 14.87 -0.77
N PRO A 165 -21.22 16.02 -1.36
CA PRO A 165 -19.85 16.26 -1.84
C PRO A 165 -18.80 16.23 -0.71
N LEU A 166 -19.20 16.56 0.52
CA LEU A 166 -18.35 16.45 1.71
C LEU A 166 -17.93 15.01 2.03
N LEU A 167 -18.84 14.04 1.90
CA LEU A 167 -18.55 12.63 2.20
C LEU A 167 -17.81 11.96 1.05
N LEU A 168 -18.09 12.37 -0.18
CA LEU A 168 -17.35 11.95 -1.37
C LEU A 168 -15.85 12.31 -1.25
N GLY A 169 -15.53 13.56 -0.90
CA GLY A 169 -14.14 13.99 -0.73
C GLY A 169 -13.39 13.26 0.41
N VAL A 170 -14.12 12.76 1.42
CA VAL A 170 -13.52 11.90 2.46
C VAL A 170 -13.17 10.54 1.88
N VAL A 171 -14.07 9.92 1.13
CA VAL A 171 -13.85 8.63 0.47
C VAL A 171 -12.67 8.70 -0.50
N GLU A 172 -12.62 9.73 -1.35
CA GLU A 172 -11.53 9.92 -2.32
C GLU A 172 -10.14 9.97 -1.66
N ARG A 173 -10.01 10.62 -0.49
CA ARG A 173 -8.74 10.67 0.25
C ARG A 173 -8.30 9.31 0.79
N PHE A 174 -9.24 8.46 1.20
CA PHE A 174 -8.90 7.11 1.63
C PHE A 174 -8.51 6.24 0.43
N TRP A 175 -9.26 6.32 -0.67
CA TRP A 175 -9.00 5.55 -1.89
C TRP A 175 -7.67 5.88 -2.57
N LEU A 176 -7.10 7.06 -2.35
CA LEU A 176 -5.77 7.43 -2.84
C LEU A 176 -4.70 6.38 -2.48
N GLN A 177 -4.81 5.75 -1.29
CA GLN A 177 -3.88 4.71 -0.83
C GLN A 177 -4.01 3.39 -1.63
N SER A 178 -5.22 3.01 -2.03
CA SER A 178 -5.47 1.84 -2.90
C SER A 178 -5.16 2.11 -4.36
N ASP A 179 -5.43 3.32 -4.83
CA ASP A 179 -5.19 3.73 -6.21
C ASP A 179 -3.70 3.66 -6.56
N ALA A 180 -2.83 4.02 -5.62
CA ALA A 180 -1.38 3.84 -5.77
C ALA A 180 -0.99 2.38 -6.06
N VAL A 181 -1.61 1.41 -5.36
CA VAL A 181 -1.37 -0.03 -5.57
C VAL A 181 -1.92 -0.47 -6.92
N VAL A 182 -3.09 0.02 -7.32
CA VAL A 182 -3.69 -0.24 -8.64
C VAL A 182 -2.79 0.28 -9.75
N CYS A 183 -2.22 1.49 -9.63
CA CYS A 183 -1.29 2.06 -10.60
C CYS A 183 -0.04 1.18 -10.77
N VAL A 184 0.55 0.69 -9.67
CA VAL A 184 1.70 -0.22 -9.73
C VAL A 184 1.35 -1.54 -10.42
N LEU A 185 0.21 -2.14 -10.05
CA LEU A 185 -0.27 -3.38 -10.68
C LEU A 185 -0.57 -3.20 -12.18
N ALA A 186 -1.17 -2.07 -12.56
CA ALA A 186 -1.44 -1.72 -13.95
C ALA A 186 -0.12 -1.57 -14.74
N GLY A 187 0.88 -0.87 -14.18
CA GLY A 187 2.20 -0.74 -14.80
C GLY A 187 2.91 -2.09 -15.01
N LEU A 188 2.86 -2.98 -14.01
CA LEU A 188 3.38 -4.34 -14.13
C LEU A 188 2.63 -5.15 -15.20
N GLY A 189 1.30 -5.00 -15.29
CA GLY A 189 0.48 -5.63 -16.32
C GLY A 189 0.86 -5.16 -17.72
N VAL A 190 1.01 -3.85 -17.94
CA VAL A 190 1.43 -3.26 -19.22
C VAL A 190 2.84 -3.74 -19.61
N SER A 191 3.78 -3.80 -18.67
CA SER A 191 5.13 -4.31 -18.91
C SER A 191 5.13 -5.80 -19.33
N CYS A 192 4.30 -6.61 -18.68
CA CYS A 192 4.10 -8.01 -19.06
C CYS A 192 3.50 -8.14 -20.47
N CYS A 193 2.43 -7.38 -20.76
CA CYS A 193 1.81 -7.34 -22.09
C CYS A 193 2.82 -6.93 -23.17
N HIS A 194 3.61 -5.88 -22.94
CA HIS A 194 4.66 -5.41 -23.85
C HIS A 194 5.66 -6.53 -24.17
N THR A 195 6.18 -7.21 -23.15
CA THR A 195 7.13 -8.32 -23.32
C THR A 195 6.51 -9.48 -24.12
N GLN A 196 5.24 -9.79 -23.89
CA GLN A 196 4.54 -10.89 -24.57
C GLN A 196 4.23 -10.56 -26.03
N LEU A 197 3.84 -9.31 -26.31
CA LEU A 197 3.62 -8.80 -27.67
C LEU A 197 4.93 -8.75 -28.47
N GLU A 198 6.02 -8.32 -27.84
CA GLU A 198 7.35 -8.36 -28.44
C GLU A 198 7.77 -9.78 -28.81
N ARG A 199 7.57 -10.75 -27.91
CA ARG A 199 7.85 -12.17 -28.16
C ARG A 199 7.03 -12.77 -29.28
N ARG A 200 5.79 -12.33 -29.49
CA ARG A 200 4.90 -12.87 -30.53
C ARG A 200 5.07 -12.23 -31.90
N PHE A 201 5.36 -10.92 -31.96
CA PHE A 201 5.31 -10.15 -33.21
C PHE A 201 6.66 -9.54 -33.64
N GLY A 202 7.73 -9.68 -32.84
CA GLY A 202 9.10 -9.42 -33.30
C GLY A 202 9.42 -7.97 -33.68
N ARG A 203 8.81 -6.97 -33.01
CA ARG A 203 9.04 -5.53 -33.25
C ARG A 203 9.06 -4.71 -31.95
N GLY A 204 10.04 -4.96 -31.08
CA GLY A 204 10.15 -4.34 -29.76
C GLY A 204 10.08 -2.81 -29.75
N GLY A 205 10.68 -2.15 -30.75
CA GLY A 205 10.65 -0.69 -30.90
C GLY A 205 9.23 -0.14 -31.08
N VAL A 206 8.42 -0.76 -31.94
CA VAL A 206 7.03 -0.31 -32.22
C VAL A 206 6.15 -0.46 -30.98
N TRP A 207 6.25 -1.60 -30.28
CA TRP A 207 5.47 -1.81 -29.05
C TRP A 207 5.89 -0.88 -27.92
N SER A 208 7.17 -0.52 -27.84
CA SER A 208 7.66 0.47 -26.89
C SER A 208 7.08 1.86 -27.18
N THR A 209 7.12 2.30 -28.44
CA THR A 209 6.53 3.58 -28.86
C THR A 209 5.03 3.63 -28.58
N ILE A 210 4.29 2.56 -28.88
CA ILE A 210 2.84 2.46 -28.61
C ILE A 210 2.56 2.60 -27.10
N SER A 211 3.33 1.93 -26.25
CA SER A 211 3.19 2.01 -24.79
C SER A 211 3.42 3.43 -24.25
N TRP A 212 4.47 4.10 -24.74
CA TRP A 212 4.77 5.49 -24.37
C TRP A 212 3.70 6.47 -24.82
N VAL A 213 3.24 6.37 -26.07
CA VAL A 213 2.17 7.22 -26.61
C VAL A 213 0.87 7.03 -25.83
N PHE A 214 0.52 5.78 -25.52
CA PHE A 214 -0.65 5.47 -24.69
C PHE A 214 -0.55 6.07 -23.29
N THR A 215 0.61 5.94 -22.63
CA THR A 215 0.83 6.49 -21.29
C THR A 215 0.77 8.03 -21.29
N LEU A 216 1.40 8.68 -22.27
CA LEU A 216 1.34 10.14 -22.42
C LEU A 216 -0.08 10.65 -22.68
N ALA A 217 -0.84 9.95 -23.51
CA ALA A 217 -2.24 10.31 -23.79
C ALA A 217 -3.13 10.20 -22.53
N LEU A 218 -2.93 9.17 -21.71
CA LEU A 218 -3.64 9.02 -20.44
C LEU A 218 -3.29 10.15 -19.45
N LEU A 219 -2.00 10.49 -19.32
CA LEU A 219 -1.55 11.58 -18.46
C LEU A 219 -2.12 12.93 -18.91
N ALA A 220 -2.06 13.23 -20.22
CA ALA A 220 -2.63 14.44 -20.78
C ALA A 220 -4.15 14.53 -20.50
N ARG A 221 -4.87 13.42 -20.63
CA ARG A 221 -6.30 13.35 -20.31
C ARG A 221 -6.55 13.58 -18.82
N MET A 222 -5.78 12.95 -17.93
CA MET A 222 -5.93 13.15 -16.47
C MET A 222 -5.68 14.59 -16.05
N VAL A 223 -4.63 15.23 -16.59
CA VAL A 223 -4.34 16.65 -16.32
C VAL A 223 -5.48 17.54 -16.78
N HIS A 224 -6.01 17.30 -17.99
CA HIS A 224 -7.12 18.07 -18.53
C HIS A 224 -8.41 17.92 -17.71
N THR A 225 -8.70 16.72 -17.19
CA THR A 225 -9.88 16.49 -16.33
C THR A 225 -9.71 17.00 -14.90
N ASN A 226 -8.48 17.08 -14.38
CA ASN A 226 -8.20 17.56 -13.02
C ASN A 226 -8.15 19.09 -12.90
N GLN A 227 -8.09 19.80 -14.02
CA GLN A 227 -8.07 21.27 -14.10
C GLN A 227 -9.46 21.89 -14.33
N ARG A 228 -10.53 21.08 -14.38
CA ARG A 228 -11.93 21.53 -14.43
C ARG A 228 -12.62 21.22 -13.12
#